data_AF-A0A835EA00-F1
#
_entry.id   AF-A0A835EA00-F1
#
_cell.length_a   1.000
_cell.length_b   1.000
_cell.length_c   1.000
_cell.angle_alpha   90.00
_cell.angle_beta   90.00
_cell.angle_gamma   90.00
#
_symmetry.space_group_name_H-M   'P 1'
#
loop_
_entity.id
_entity.type
_entity.pdbx_description
1 polymer ?
#
loop_
_entity_poly.entity_id
_entity_poly.type
_entity_poly.pdbx_seq_one_letter_code
_entity_poly.pdbx_strand_id
1 'polypeptide(L)'
;MEEGSDYYVVRKGDVVAVYKTLSECQAQICSSVSGPAASAYKGQSWSREKEEYLSSQGLRNATYAINATELQEDIFGPLVPCSFQEIVGASSNQPARNHFGIHNGVAYQTGIQSVDLNHEARSSSSRHISPANFNHSGAVDAQPVSKQYMVGVLHFDGASKGNPGKAGAGAVLMTEDGRVISRLCEGLGVVTNNVAEYRGLILGLKYAIRHGFKRIKVHGDSQLVCNQVNGIWQTKNQNMMELCNEVRRLKQNFISFEINHVRREWNAAADRQANVGITLASGAVSEERGDI
;
A
#
# COMPACT_ATOMS: atom_id res chain seq x y z
N MET A 1 -21.12 -7.00 -36.58
CA MET A 1 -19.89 -6.40 -36.04
C MET A 1 -20.06 -6.45 -34.53
N GLU A 2 -19.28 -7.28 -33.84
CA GLU A 2 -19.31 -7.29 -32.37
C GLU A 2 -18.70 -5.98 -31.88
N GLU A 3 -19.53 -5.07 -31.36
CA GLU A 3 -19.05 -3.92 -30.62
C GLU A 3 -18.35 -4.46 -29.36
N GLY A 4 -17.02 -4.42 -29.36
CA GLY A 4 -16.23 -4.76 -28.18
C GLY A 4 -16.57 -3.83 -27.01
N SER A 5 -16.57 -4.36 -25.79
CA SER A 5 -16.84 -3.57 -24.59
C SER A 5 -15.85 -2.42 -24.41
N ASP A 6 -16.28 -1.38 -23.69
CA ASP A 6 -15.39 -0.32 -23.22
C ASP A 6 -14.22 -0.89 -22.42
N TYR A 7 -13.09 -0.17 -22.43
CA TYR A 7 -11.92 -0.49 -21.63
C TYR A 7 -11.28 0.80 -21.10
N TYR A 8 -10.43 0.67 -20.10
CA TYR A 8 -9.85 1.80 -19.38
C TYR A 8 -8.34 1.69 -19.34
N VAL A 9 -7.66 2.80 -19.61
CA VAL A 9 -6.20 2.90 -19.61
C VAL A 9 -5.78 3.84 -18.49
N VAL A 10 -4.94 3.39 -17.58
CA VAL A 10 -4.40 4.20 -16.49
C VAL A 10 -2.91 4.36 -16.67
N ARG A 11 -2.46 5.59 -16.85
CA ARG A 11 -1.04 5.93 -16.88
C ARG A 11 -0.61 6.44 -15.51
N LYS A 12 0.41 5.82 -14.94
CA LYS A 12 1.05 6.23 -13.69
C LYS A 12 2.57 6.28 -13.89
N GLY A 13 3.08 7.47 -14.22
CA GLY A 13 4.47 7.64 -14.63
C GLY A 13 4.77 6.89 -15.94
N ASP A 14 5.71 5.95 -15.87
CA ASP A 14 6.18 5.14 -17.01
C ASP A 14 5.41 3.83 -17.18
N VAL A 15 4.39 3.57 -16.35
CA VAL A 15 3.55 2.37 -16.47
C VAL A 15 2.17 2.75 -16.98
N VAL A 16 1.69 2.00 -17.97
CA VAL A 16 0.34 2.08 -18.51
C VAL A 16 -0.36 0.76 -18.26
N ALA A 17 -1.45 0.80 -17.50
CA ALA A 17 -2.27 -0.36 -17.19
C ALA A 17 -3.60 -0.32 -17.93
N VAL A 18 -4.06 -1.46 -18.44
CA VAL A 18 -5.30 -1.59 -19.22
C VAL A 18 -6.29 -2.51 -18.52
N TYR A 19 -7.50 -2.00 -18.26
CA TYR A 19 -8.57 -2.65 -17.51
C TYR A 19 -9.78 -2.87 -18.41
N LYS A 20 -10.44 -4.02 -18.28
CA LYS A 20 -11.66 -4.33 -19.03
C LYS A 20 -12.91 -3.72 -18.38
N THR A 21 -12.84 -3.32 -17.11
CA THR A 21 -13.97 -2.74 -16.38
C THR A 21 -13.60 -1.48 -15.61
N LEU A 22 -14.60 -0.61 -15.39
CA LEU A 22 -14.45 0.62 -14.60
C LEU A 22 -14.11 0.32 -13.13
N SER A 23 -14.65 -0.77 -12.58
CA SER A 23 -14.43 -1.18 -11.19
C SER A 23 -12.97 -1.56 -10.91
N GLU A 24 -12.34 -2.28 -11.84
CA GLU A 24 -10.91 -2.62 -11.72
C GLU A 24 -10.01 -1.38 -11.88
N CYS A 25 -10.41 -0.46 -12.77
CA CYS A 25 -9.76 0.84 -12.95
C CYS A 25 -9.84 1.72 -11.68
N GLN A 26 -11.03 1.81 -11.08
CA GLN A 26 -11.31 2.53 -9.84
C GLN A 26 -10.42 2.07 -8.69
N ALA A 27 -10.27 0.76 -8.49
CA ALA A 27 -9.46 0.19 -7.42
C ALA A 27 -7.98 0.64 -7.49
N GLN A 28 -7.49 0.96 -8.69
CA GLN A 28 -6.09 1.29 -8.97
C GLN A 28 -5.82 2.79 -8.98
N ILE A 29 -6.83 3.60 -9.32
CA ILE A 29 -6.76 5.07 -9.23
C ILE A 29 -6.97 5.51 -7.77
N CYS A 30 -7.95 4.93 -7.06
CA CYS A 30 -8.24 5.27 -5.67
C CYS A 30 -7.19 4.74 -4.67
N SER A 31 -6.33 3.79 -5.07
CA SER A 31 -5.17 3.39 -4.26
C SER A 31 -4.02 4.42 -4.30
N SER A 32 -4.14 5.47 -5.13
CA SER A 32 -3.11 6.49 -5.35
C SER A 32 -3.48 7.83 -4.67
N VAL A 33 -3.35 7.90 -3.35
CA VAL A 33 -3.38 9.20 -2.61
C VAL A 33 -1.99 9.85 -2.53
N SER A 34 -0.94 9.17 -2.97
CA SER A 34 0.38 9.79 -3.17
C SER A 34 1.21 9.02 -4.21
N GLY A 35 1.21 9.51 -5.44
CA GLY A 35 2.03 9.06 -6.57
C GLY A 35 1.97 10.13 -7.68
N PRO A 36 2.76 10.00 -8.77
CA PRO A 36 2.58 10.88 -9.92
C PRO A 36 1.11 10.85 -10.36
N ALA A 37 0.57 12.01 -10.75
CA ALA A 37 -0.85 12.16 -11.10
C ALA A 37 -1.24 11.02 -12.07
N ALA A 38 -2.09 10.11 -11.60
CA ALA A 38 -2.57 9.03 -12.43
C ALA A 38 -3.59 9.61 -13.41
N SER A 39 -3.31 9.50 -14.70
CA SER A 39 -4.25 9.89 -15.75
C SER A 39 -5.00 8.66 -16.21
N ALA A 40 -6.33 8.75 -16.27
CA ALA A 40 -7.18 7.68 -16.71
C ALA A 40 -7.86 8.06 -18.02
N TYR A 41 -7.97 7.10 -18.92
CA TYR A 41 -8.57 7.27 -20.23
C TYR A 41 -9.54 6.13 -20.50
N LYS A 42 -10.62 6.42 -21.21
CA LYS A 42 -11.57 5.44 -21.70
C LYS A 42 -11.32 5.21 -23.19
N GLY A 43 -11.17 3.94 -23.55
CA GLY A 43 -11.15 3.50 -24.94
C GLY A 43 -12.39 2.67 -25.27
N GLN A 44 -12.77 2.67 -26.54
CA GLN A 44 -13.91 1.93 -27.05
C GLN A 44 -13.46 0.72 -27.88
N SER A 45 -14.33 -0.30 -27.96
CA SER A 45 -14.13 -1.46 -28.84
C SER A 45 -12.88 -2.27 -28.49
N TRP A 46 -12.92 -2.98 -27.36
CA TRP A 46 -11.94 -4.02 -27.06
C TRP A 46 -11.99 -5.12 -28.13
N SER A 47 -10.95 -5.25 -28.95
CA SER A 47 -10.88 -6.23 -30.05
C SER A 47 -9.93 -7.37 -29.73
N ARG A 48 -10.14 -8.51 -30.42
CA ARG A 48 -9.26 -9.68 -30.33
C ARG A 48 -7.82 -9.36 -30.76
N GLU A 49 -7.64 -8.46 -31.73
CA GLU A 49 -6.32 -7.98 -32.18
C GLU A 49 -5.55 -7.27 -31.06
N LYS A 50 -6.22 -6.41 -30.27
CA LYS A 50 -5.62 -5.74 -29.10
C LYS A 50 -5.20 -6.75 -28.03
N GLU A 51 -6.03 -7.77 -27.80
CA GLU A 51 -5.73 -8.84 -26.85
C GLU A 51 -4.57 -9.73 -27.31
N GLU A 52 -4.51 -10.06 -28.60
CA GLU A 52 -3.41 -10.82 -29.20
C GLU A 52 -2.09 -10.03 -29.20
N TYR A 53 -2.13 -8.72 -29.48
CA TYR A 53 -0.96 -7.85 -29.39
C TYR A 53 -0.40 -7.83 -27.96
N LEU A 54 -1.23 -7.56 -26.96
CA LEU A 54 -0.78 -7.52 -25.56
C LEU A 54 -0.28 -8.89 -25.09
N SER A 55 -0.93 -9.97 -25.53
CA SER A 55 -0.49 -11.35 -25.29
C SER A 55 0.86 -11.69 -25.95
N SER A 56 1.17 -11.07 -27.09
CA SER A 56 2.45 -11.20 -27.81
C SER A 56 3.59 -10.51 -27.06
N GLN A 57 3.30 -9.43 -26.33
CA GLN A 57 4.24 -8.72 -25.46
C GLN A 57 4.43 -9.43 -24.09
N GLY A 58 3.93 -10.66 -23.92
CA GLY A 58 4.13 -11.46 -22.71
C GLY A 58 3.19 -11.12 -21.55
N LEU A 59 2.21 -10.24 -21.77
CA LEU A 59 1.22 -9.85 -20.79
C LEU A 59 0.00 -10.76 -20.96
N ARG A 60 -0.22 -11.73 -20.06
CA ARG A 60 -1.23 -12.78 -20.29
C ARG A 60 -2.22 -13.02 -19.13
N ASN A 61 -2.25 -12.16 -18.12
CA ASN A 61 -3.21 -12.25 -17.01
C ASN A 61 -3.75 -10.88 -16.59
N ALA A 62 -4.84 -10.92 -15.82
CA ALA A 62 -6.07 -10.09 -15.85
C ALA A 62 -6.00 -8.54 -15.96
N THR A 63 -4.83 -7.92 -16.02
CA THR A 63 -4.71 -6.46 -16.19
C THR A 63 -3.36 -6.20 -16.86
N TYR A 64 -3.39 -5.86 -18.13
CA TYR A 64 -2.16 -5.69 -18.92
C TYR A 64 -1.40 -4.45 -18.44
N ALA A 65 -0.11 -4.55 -18.17
CA ALA A 65 0.75 -3.42 -17.81
C ALA A 65 1.92 -3.33 -18.79
N ILE A 66 1.99 -2.25 -19.56
CA ILE A 66 3.06 -1.96 -20.52
C ILE A 66 3.86 -0.74 -20.06
N ASN A 67 5.09 -0.61 -20.55
CA ASN A 67 5.82 0.65 -20.40
C ASN A 67 5.15 1.74 -21.25
N ALA A 68 5.11 2.99 -20.78
CA ALA A 68 4.60 4.12 -21.53
C ALA A 68 5.32 4.32 -22.88
N THR A 69 6.59 3.93 -22.99
CA THR A 69 7.34 3.99 -24.26
C THR A 69 6.96 2.90 -25.25
N GLU A 70 6.29 1.84 -24.78
CA GLU A 70 5.81 0.71 -25.60
C GLU A 70 4.36 0.94 -26.05
N LEU A 71 3.71 2.00 -25.56
CA LEU A 71 2.37 2.39 -25.99
C LEU A 71 2.44 3.01 -27.39
N GLN A 72 1.90 2.30 -28.38
CA GLN A 72 1.69 2.85 -29.72
C GLN A 72 0.22 3.31 -29.84
N GLU A 73 0.02 4.58 -30.24
CA GLU A 73 -1.31 5.22 -30.31
C GLU A 73 -2.26 4.54 -31.31
N ASP A 74 -1.71 3.93 -32.36
CA ASP A 74 -2.42 3.20 -33.40
C ASP A 74 -3.13 1.93 -32.89
N ILE A 75 -2.63 1.32 -31.81
CA ILE A 75 -3.19 0.08 -31.25
C ILE A 75 -4.44 0.35 -30.42
N PHE A 76 -4.46 1.44 -29.65
CA PHE A 76 -5.57 1.76 -28.75
C PHE A 76 -6.63 2.64 -29.42
N GLY A 77 -6.28 3.32 -30.51
CA GLY A 77 -7.17 4.27 -31.17
C GLY A 77 -7.44 5.50 -30.30
N PRO A 78 -8.49 6.27 -30.57
CA PRO A 78 -8.78 7.49 -29.82
C PRO A 78 -9.12 7.17 -28.36
N LEU A 79 -8.35 7.77 -27.44
CA LEU A 79 -8.54 7.67 -26.00
C LEU A 79 -9.15 8.97 -25.45
N VAL A 80 -10.24 8.86 -24.68
CA VAL A 80 -10.91 10.02 -24.07
C VAL A 80 -10.48 10.14 -22.60
N PRO A 81 -9.97 11.29 -22.15
CA PRO A 81 -9.64 11.49 -20.73
C PRO A 81 -10.88 11.34 -19.84
N CYS A 82 -10.76 10.57 -18.76
CA CYS A 82 -11.77 10.46 -17.73
C CYS A 82 -11.49 11.45 -16.61
N SER A 83 -12.48 12.24 -16.21
CA SER A 83 -12.34 13.08 -15.00
C SER A 83 -12.42 12.20 -13.74
N PHE A 84 -11.65 12.56 -12.71
CA PHE A 84 -11.63 11.82 -11.43
C PHE A 84 -13.03 11.64 -10.82
N GLN A 85 -13.97 12.56 -11.09
CA GLN A 85 -15.34 12.49 -10.60
C GLN A 85 -16.20 11.42 -11.30
N GLU A 86 -15.98 11.17 -12.59
CA GLU A 86 -16.68 10.11 -13.35
C GLU A 86 -16.24 8.71 -12.94
N ILE A 87 -15.01 8.60 -12.44
CA ILE A 87 -14.45 7.33 -11.98
C ILE A 87 -14.95 7.01 -10.57
N VAL A 88 -15.18 7.96 -9.68
CA VAL A 88 -15.63 7.66 -8.30
C VAL A 88 -17.17 7.65 -8.18
N GLY A 89 -17.89 8.21 -9.15
CA GLY A 89 -19.34 8.41 -9.11
C GLY A 89 -20.17 7.45 -9.99
N ALA A 90 -20.29 6.18 -9.60
CA ALA A 90 -21.34 5.30 -10.11
C ALA A 90 -21.82 4.31 -9.02
N SER A 91 -22.36 4.86 -7.93
CA SER A 91 -23.38 4.19 -7.12
C SER A 91 -24.61 5.09 -7.09
N SER A 92 -25.33 5.13 -8.21
CA SER A 92 -26.63 5.80 -8.28
C SER A 92 -27.68 4.91 -7.64
N ASN A 93 -28.31 5.44 -6.59
CA ASN A 93 -29.68 5.16 -6.18
C ASN A 93 -30.58 4.75 -7.35
N GLN A 94 -31.36 3.68 -7.20
CA GLN A 94 -32.61 3.54 -7.94
C GLN A 94 -33.81 3.56 -6.97
N PRO A 95 -34.91 4.23 -7.34
CA PRO A 95 -36.08 4.43 -6.48
C PRO A 95 -37.08 3.26 -6.55
N ALA A 96 -37.95 3.26 -5.54
CA ALA A 96 -38.95 2.26 -5.16
C ALA A 96 -39.82 1.64 -6.27
N ARG A 97 -40.14 0.35 -6.07
CA ARG A 97 -41.43 -0.25 -6.45
C ARG A 97 -42.12 -0.80 -5.21
N ASN A 98 -43.32 -0.27 -4.93
CA ASN A 98 -44.20 -0.62 -3.82
C ASN A 98 -44.69 -2.08 -3.91
N HIS A 99 -44.54 -2.84 -2.82
CA HIS A 99 -45.53 -3.84 -2.42
C HIS A 99 -45.57 -3.98 -0.90
N PHE A 100 -46.78 -3.92 -0.35
CA PHE A 100 -47.13 -3.94 1.06
C PHE A 100 -46.84 -5.29 1.72
N GLY A 101 -46.40 -5.26 2.99
CA GLY A 101 -46.30 -6.44 3.86
C GLY A 101 -45.85 -6.05 5.26
N ILE A 102 -46.81 -5.90 6.16
CA ILE A 102 -46.65 -5.59 7.59
C ILE A 102 -45.97 -6.77 8.32
N HIS A 103 -44.95 -6.51 9.16
CA HIS A 103 -44.91 -6.98 10.57
C HIS A 103 -43.65 -6.50 11.33
N ASN A 104 -43.91 -5.70 12.38
CA ASN A 104 -43.28 -5.59 13.71
C ASN A 104 -41.74 -5.67 13.89
N GLY A 105 -41.19 -4.61 14.51
CA GLY A 105 -40.29 -4.81 15.65
C GLY A 105 -39.03 -3.95 15.75
N VAL A 106 -39.20 -2.70 16.22
CA VAL A 106 -38.29 -1.91 17.08
C VAL A 106 -36.95 -1.40 16.47
N ALA A 107 -36.88 -0.07 16.45
CA ALA A 107 -35.80 0.79 15.96
C ALA A 107 -34.79 1.18 17.06
N TYR A 108 -33.55 1.45 16.65
CA TYR A 108 -32.78 2.60 17.15
C TYR A 108 -32.05 3.26 15.97
N GLN A 109 -32.28 4.55 15.85
CA GLN A 109 -32.02 5.38 14.67
C GLN A 109 -30.78 6.26 14.90
N THR A 110 -29.91 6.27 13.89
CA THR A 110 -28.83 7.22 13.67
C THR A 110 -29.39 8.60 13.31
N GLY A 111 -28.79 9.66 13.85
CA GLY A 111 -29.12 11.04 13.52
C GLY A 111 -27.86 11.88 13.36
N ILE A 112 -27.45 12.11 12.11
CA ILE A 112 -26.63 13.26 11.71
C ILE A 112 -27.63 14.37 11.34
N GLN A 113 -27.52 15.52 12.01
CA GLN A 113 -28.10 16.77 11.52
C GLN A 113 -27.06 17.90 11.61
N SER A 114 -26.86 18.52 10.45
CA SER A 114 -26.20 19.79 10.17
C SER A 114 -26.95 20.96 10.80
N VAL A 115 -26.22 21.99 11.26
CA VAL A 115 -26.77 23.36 11.39
C VAL A 115 -25.70 24.41 11.05
N ASP A 116 -26.13 25.36 10.23
CA ASP A 116 -25.45 26.56 9.75
C ASP A 116 -25.07 27.54 10.88
N LEU A 117 -23.97 28.27 10.66
CA LEU A 117 -23.55 29.42 11.45
C LEU A 117 -23.79 30.70 10.65
N ASN A 118 -24.74 31.54 11.12
CA ASN A 118 -24.73 32.97 10.82
C ASN A 118 -25.50 33.80 11.86
N HIS A 119 -24.87 34.95 12.18
CA HIS A 119 -25.42 36.21 12.66
C HIS A 119 -25.52 36.55 14.18
N GLU A 120 -24.58 37.45 14.55
CA GLU A 120 -24.74 38.76 15.22
C GLU A 120 -25.33 38.95 16.63
N ALA A 121 -24.41 39.39 17.51
CA ALA A 121 -24.41 40.63 18.29
C ALA A 121 -25.43 40.90 19.43
N ARG A 122 -24.84 41.16 20.62
CA ARG A 122 -25.18 42.11 21.73
C ARG A 122 -25.05 41.37 23.07
N SER A 123 -24.56 41.90 24.19
CA SER A 123 -23.91 43.15 24.63
C SER A 123 -23.77 43.00 26.17
N SER A 124 -22.74 43.62 26.75
CA SER A 124 -22.61 44.07 28.16
C SER A 124 -22.30 43.06 29.28
N SER A 125 -21.07 43.09 29.81
CA SER A 125 -20.74 43.95 30.97
C SER A 125 -19.32 43.74 31.50
N SER A 126 -18.68 44.88 31.80
CA SER A 126 -17.32 45.13 32.25
C SER A 126 -16.99 44.58 33.65
N ARG A 127 -15.72 44.18 33.87
CA ARG A 127 -14.89 44.70 34.97
C ARG A 127 -13.40 44.44 34.74
N HIS A 128 -12.68 45.55 34.59
CA HIS A 128 -11.22 45.72 34.63
C HIS A 128 -10.55 45.15 35.89
N ILE A 129 -9.42 44.43 35.75
CA ILE A 129 -8.16 44.62 36.51
C ILE A 129 -6.97 44.12 35.66
N SER A 130 -5.98 44.98 35.45
CA SER A 130 -4.55 44.73 35.12
C SER A 130 -3.79 46.02 35.52
N PRO A 131 -2.46 46.07 35.72
CA PRO A 131 -1.42 45.10 35.33
C PRO A 131 -0.33 44.83 36.40
N ALA A 132 0.52 43.83 36.16
CA ALA A 132 1.91 43.85 36.65
C ALA A 132 2.84 43.25 35.59
N ASN A 133 3.75 44.10 35.12
CA ASN A 133 4.81 43.83 34.17
C ASN A 133 5.90 42.94 34.77
N PHE A 134 6.39 41.97 33.99
CA PHE A 134 7.81 41.64 33.94
C PHE A 134 8.20 41.32 32.49
N ASN A 135 8.94 42.24 31.88
CA ASN A 135 9.74 42.01 30.68
C ASN A 135 11.09 41.42 31.14
N HIS A 136 11.62 40.42 30.44
CA HIS A 136 12.81 40.57 29.59
C HIS A 136 13.29 39.21 29.04
N SER A 137 13.36 39.14 27.70
CA SER A 137 14.41 38.52 26.90
C SER A 137 14.62 37.01 26.88
N GLY A 138 14.37 36.43 25.71
CA GLY A 138 14.88 35.12 25.32
C GLY A 138 14.07 34.43 24.24
N ALA A 139 13.61 35.18 23.21
CA ALA A 139 13.06 34.56 22.01
C ALA A 139 14.20 33.87 21.25
N VAL A 140 14.47 32.61 21.59
CA VAL A 140 14.92 31.64 20.60
C VAL A 140 13.67 30.99 20.06
N ASP A 141 13.22 31.48 18.91
CA ASP A 141 12.28 30.75 18.07
C ASP A 141 12.95 29.41 17.71
N ALA A 142 12.75 28.41 18.55
CA ALA A 142 12.89 27.03 18.15
C ALA A 142 11.75 26.76 17.17
N GLN A 143 12.00 27.08 15.89
CA GLN A 143 11.19 26.52 14.83
C GLN A 143 11.11 25.01 15.06
N PRO A 144 9.92 24.40 15.08
CA PRO A 144 9.86 22.95 15.03
C PRO A 144 10.41 22.57 13.66
N VAL A 145 11.67 22.14 13.63
CA VAL A 145 12.23 21.41 12.49
C VAL A 145 11.21 20.32 12.22
N SER A 146 10.55 20.43 11.07
CA SER A 146 9.51 19.52 10.67
C SER A 146 10.06 18.11 10.85
N LYS A 147 9.43 17.29 11.69
CA LYS A 147 9.68 15.85 11.70
C LYS A 147 9.17 15.33 10.35
N GLN A 148 9.94 15.54 9.28
CA GLN A 148 9.79 14.81 8.03
C GLN A 148 9.99 13.35 8.42
N TYR A 149 8.88 12.61 8.49
CA TYR A 149 8.94 11.18 8.74
C TYR A 149 9.75 10.56 7.60
N MET A 150 10.99 10.17 7.91
CA MET A 150 11.86 9.48 6.97
C MET A 150 11.11 8.26 6.43
N VAL A 151 11.05 8.13 5.11
CA VAL A 151 10.50 6.95 4.46
C VAL A 151 11.56 5.87 4.52
N GLY A 152 11.25 4.75 5.16
CA GLY A 152 12.09 3.57 5.17
C GLY A 152 11.81 2.70 3.94
N VAL A 153 12.85 2.16 3.33
CA VAL A 153 12.75 1.11 2.30
C VAL A 153 13.22 -0.20 2.93
N LEU A 154 12.31 -1.16 3.04
CA LEU A 154 12.55 -2.45 3.68
C LEU A 154 12.54 -3.56 2.64
N HIS A 155 13.64 -4.29 2.51
CA HIS A 155 13.69 -5.55 1.79
C HIS A 155 13.59 -6.70 2.78
N PHE A 156 12.85 -7.75 2.43
CA PHE A 156 12.76 -8.98 3.23
C PHE A 156 12.91 -10.21 2.34
N ASP A 157 13.41 -11.29 2.92
CA ASP A 157 13.46 -12.62 2.30
C ASP A 157 13.46 -13.72 3.37
N GLY A 158 13.11 -14.93 2.96
CA GLY A 158 13.21 -16.15 3.75
C GLY A 158 13.93 -17.26 3.00
N ALA A 159 14.79 -18.00 3.70
CA ALA A 159 15.51 -19.11 3.12
C ALA A 159 15.29 -20.39 3.94
N SER A 160 15.04 -21.50 3.26
CA SER A 160 14.94 -22.83 3.88
C SER A 160 15.68 -23.88 3.06
N LYS A 161 16.58 -24.65 3.71
CA LYS A 161 17.28 -25.80 3.10
C LYS A 161 16.43 -27.05 3.22
N GLY A 162 15.46 -27.20 2.31
CA GLY A 162 14.36 -28.17 2.38
C GLY A 162 13.02 -27.49 2.68
N ASN A 163 11.88 -28.18 2.53
CA ASN A 163 10.56 -27.57 2.77
C ASN A 163 9.58 -28.56 3.45
N PRO A 164 9.59 -28.67 4.80
CA PRO A 164 10.35 -27.86 5.75
C PRO A 164 11.83 -28.26 5.85
N GLY A 165 12.68 -27.33 6.29
CA GLY A 165 14.12 -27.52 6.42
C GLY A 165 14.77 -26.48 7.32
N LYS A 166 16.10 -26.58 7.53
CA LYS A 166 16.83 -25.58 8.33
C LYS A 166 16.72 -24.21 7.66
N ALA A 167 16.25 -23.21 8.39
CA ALA A 167 15.77 -21.97 7.81
C ALA A 167 16.26 -20.72 8.55
N GLY A 168 16.26 -19.61 7.82
CA GLY A 168 16.61 -18.29 8.29
C GLY A 168 15.75 -17.22 7.62
N ALA A 169 15.58 -16.11 8.33
CA ALA A 169 14.90 -14.92 7.85
C ALA A 169 15.90 -13.78 7.66
N GLY A 170 15.70 -12.96 6.64
CA GLY A 170 16.54 -11.82 6.32
C GLY A 170 15.72 -10.55 6.10
N ALA A 171 16.24 -9.42 6.56
CA ALA A 171 15.67 -8.11 6.26
C ALA A 171 16.77 -7.06 6.13
N VAL A 172 16.58 -6.08 5.25
CA VAL A 172 17.49 -4.94 5.07
C VAL A 172 16.65 -3.67 5.05
N LEU A 173 16.89 -2.80 6.03
CA LEU A 173 16.26 -1.49 6.11
C LEU A 173 17.21 -0.42 5.57
N MET A 174 16.68 0.40 4.68
CA MET A 174 17.40 1.46 3.99
C MET A 174 16.61 2.77 4.07
N THR A 175 17.31 3.87 3.84
CA THR A 175 16.72 5.15 3.50
C THR A 175 16.21 5.15 2.06
N GLU A 176 15.40 6.14 1.70
CA GLU A 176 14.85 6.27 0.33
C GLU A 176 15.95 6.54 -0.73
N ASP A 177 17.08 7.13 -0.35
CA ASP A 177 18.26 7.33 -1.22
C ASP A 177 19.17 6.09 -1.30
N GLY A 178 18.77 4.96 -0.71
CA GLY A 178 19.46 3.67 -0.85
C GLY A 178 20.59 3.42 0.15
N ARG A 179 20.82 4.31 1.12
CA ARG A 179 21.78 4.06 2.21
C ARG A 179 21.24 3.00 3.15
N VAL A 180 22.06 2.00 3.46
CA VAL A 180 21.68 0.93 4.38
C VAL A 180 21.72 1.45 5.80
N ILE A 181 20.61 1.29 6.52
CA ILE A 181 20.48 1.63 7.95
C ILE A 181 20.84 0.40 8.77
N SER A 182 20.31 -0.76 8.39
CA SER A 182 20.54 -1.99 9.10
C SER A 182 20.27 -3.22 8.23
N ARG A 183 21.07 -4.26 8.44
CA ARG A 183 20.85 -5.62 7.94
C ARG A 183 20.54 -6.53 9.13
N LEU A 184 19.51 -7.33 8.99
CA LEU A 184 18.94 -8.15 10.05
C LEU A 184 18.87 -9.59 9.57
N CYS A 185 19.23 -10.52 10.43
CA CYS A 185 18.97 -11.93 10.21
C CYS A 185 18.48 -12.62 11.48
N GLU A 186 17.64 -13.63 11.31
CA GLU A 186 17.07 -14.44 12.39
C GLU A 186 17.19 -15.93 12.06
N GLY A 187 17.66 -16.72 13.02
CA GLY A 187 17.63 -18.19 12.92
C GLY A 187 16.26 -18.74 13.25
N LEU A 188 15.69 -19.60 12.39
CA LEU A 188 14.31 -20.07 12.53
C LEU A 188 14.19 -21.56 12.89
N GLY A 189 15.31 -22.28 13.02
CA GLY A 189 15.28 -23.73 13.20
C GLY A 189 14.75 -24.43 11.95
N VAL A 190 13.77 -25.31 12.08
CA VAL A 190 13.19 -26.07 10.96
C VAL A 190 11.79 -25.55 10.63
N VAL A 191 11.64 -24.84 9.51
CA VAL A 191 10.34 -24.32 9.03
C VAL A 191 10.24 -24.42 7.51
N THR A 192 9.08 -24.08 6.94
CA THR A 192 8.89 -24.00 5.48
C THR A 192 9.41 -22.68 4.92
N ASN A 193 9.65 -22.62 3.61
CA ASN A 193 10.09 -21.38 2.97
C ASN A 193 9.10 -20.23 3.19
N ASN A 194 7.81 -20.49 3.02
CA ASN A 194 6.77 -19.47 3.20
C ASN A 194 6.71 -18.92 4.63
N VAL A 195 6.98 -19.75 5.64
CA VAL A 195 7.09 -19.28 7.03
C VAL A 195 8.32 -18.41 7.19
N ALA A 196 9.46 -18.78 6.62
CA ALA A 196 10.69 -17.99 6.66
C ALA A 196 10.51 -16.60 6.02
N GLU A 197 9.81 -16.53 4.89
CA GLU A 197 9.50 -15.28 4.17
C GLU A 197 8.69 -14.31 5.03
N TYR A 198 7.61 -14.79 5.65
CA TYR A 198 6.83 -14.00 6.60
C TYR A 198 7.65 -13.55 7.81
N ARG A 199 8.54 -14.42 8.31
CA ARG A 199 9.42 -14.07 9.42
C ARG A 199 10.42 -12.98 9.05
N GLY A 200 10.98 -13.00 7.84
CA GLY A 200 11.80 -11.92 7.31
C GLY A 200 11.05 -10.58 7.29
N LEU A 201 9.82 -10.59 6.78
CA LEU A 201 8.96 -9.41 6.78
C LEU A 201 8.68 -8.89 8.20
N ILE A 202 8.26 -9.77 9.11
CA ILE A 202 7.94 -9.42 10.50
C ILE A 202 9.16 -8.86 11.24
N LEU A 203 10.33 -9.48 11.04
CA LEU A 203 11.60 -9.04 11.62
C LEU A 203 11.91 -7.59 11.22
N GLY A 204 11.84 -7.29 9.92
CA GLY A 204 12.08 -5.96 9.37
C GLY A 204 11.07 -4.92 9.86
N LEU A 205 9.77 -5.23 9.85
CA LEU A 205 8.72 -4.31 10.30
C LEU A 205 8.85 -3.98 11.79
N LYS A 206 9.09 -4.99 12.64
CA LYS A 206 9.32 -4.76 14.07
C LYS A 206 10.52 -3.85 14.30
N TYR A 207 11.61 -4.07 13.56
CA TYR A 207 12.79 -3.23 13.64
C TYR A 207 12.50 -1.77 13.24
N ALA A 208 11.84 -1.56 12.10
CA ALA A 208 11.48 -0.24 11.62
C ALA A 208 10.57 0.52 12.60
N ILE A 209 9.58 -0.16 13.20
CA ILE A 209 8.69 0.43 14.21
C ILE A 209 9.49 0.86 15.45
N ARG A 210 10.38 0.00 15.97
CA ARG A 210 11.22 0.32 17.13
C ARG A 210 12.12 1.53 16.90
N HIS A 211 12.53 1.76 15.65
CA HIS A 211 13.37 2.90 15.26
C HIS A 211 12.58 4.14 14.79
N GLY A 212 11.26 4.14 15.00
CA GLY A 212 10.43 5.33 14.79
C GLY A 212 10.03 5.60 13.34
N PHE A 213 10.28 4.67 12.41
CA PHE A 213 9.78 4.80 11.04
C PHE A 213 8.25 4.79 11.05
N LYS A 214 7.65 5.83 10.44
CA LYS A 214 6.20 5.97 10.30
C LYS A 214 5.72 5.79 8.87
N ARG A 215 6.62 5.78 7.89
CA ARG A 215 6.32 5.53 6.48
C ARG A 215 7.28 4.48 5.97
N ILE A 216 6.77 3.44 5.31
CA ILE A 216 7.61 2.32 4.85
C ILE A 216 7.16 1.79 3.49
N LYS A 217 8.14 1.56 2.61
CA LYS A 217 8.01 0.82 1.35
C LYS A 217 8.67 -0.53 1.55
N VAL A 218 7.96 -1.61 1.30
CA VAL A 218 8.40 -2.97 1.54
C VAL A 218 8.56 -3.71 0.22
N HIS A 219 9.66 -4.43 0.06
CA HIS A 219 9.99 -5.20 -1.13
C HIS A 219 10.36 -6.63 -0.74
N GLY A 220 9.85 -7.59 -1.51
CA GLY A 220 10.25 -9.00 -1.41
C GLY A 220 9.97 -9.72 -2.72
N ASP A 221 10.62 -10.85 -2.97
CA ASP A 221 10.42 -11.68 -4.17
C ASP A 221 9.37 -12.78 -3.98
N SER A 222 8.79 -12.90 -2.79
CA SER A 222 7.64 -13.77 -2.55
C SER A 222 6.31 -13.13 -2.97
N GLN A 223 5.81 -13.49 -4.16
CA GLN A 223 4.47 -13.09 -4.61
C GLN A 223 3.39 -13.51 -3.61
N LEU A 224 3.51 -14.69 -3.01
CA LEU A 224 2.55 -15.19 -2.03
C LEU A 224 2.43 -14.26 -0.84
N VAL A 225 3.55 -13.88 -0.22
CA VAL A 225 3.53 -12.98 0.94
C VAL A 225 3.00 -11.61 0.55
N CYS A 226 3.51 -11.02 -0.54
CA CYS A 226 3.07 -9.70 -1.00
C CYS A 226 1.57 -9.66 -1.27
N ASN A 227 1.03 -10.63 -2.01
CA ASN A 227 -0.39 -10.69 -2.35
C ASN A 227 -1.29 -10.97 -1.14
N GLN A 228 -0.84 -11.79 -0.19
CA GLN A 228 -1.63 -12.05 1.03
C GLN A 228 -1.66 -10.84 1.97
N VAL A 229 -0.54 -10.12 2.11
CA VAL A 229 -0.47 -8.89 2.91
C VAL A 229 -1.28 -7.77 2.28
N ASN A 230 -1.32 -7.68 0.96
CA ASN A 230 -2.18 -6.76 0.22
C ASN A 230 -3.67 -7.18 0.21
N GLY A 231 -4.01 -8.37 0.74
CA GLY A 231 -5.38 -8.86 0.79
C GLY A 231 -5.92 -9.38 -0.54
N ILE A 232 -5.08 -9.48 -1.57
CA ILE A 232 -5.41 -10.02 -2.89
C ILE A 232 -5.63 -11.54 -2.77
N TRP A 233 -4.76 -12.21 -2.01
CA TRP A 233 -4.83 -13.65 -1.78
C TRP A 233 -5.19 -13.97 -0.33
N GLN A 234 -5.98 -15.03 -0.14
CA GLN A 234 -6.33 -15.54 1.18
C GLN A 234 -5.55 -16.84 1.45
N THR A 235 -5.18 -17.06 2.70
CA THR A 235 -4.57 -18.33 3.15
C THR A 235 -5.55 -19.10 4.02
N LYS A 236 -5.65 -20.42 3.78
CA LYS A 236 -6.46 -21.34 4.59
C LYS A 236 -5.64 -22.05 5.67
N ASN A 237 -4.31 -21.95 5.62
CA ASN A 237 -3.42 -22.57 6.59
C ASN A 237 -3.37 -21.70 7.87
N GLN A 238 -3.70 -22.29 9.01
CA GLN A 238 -3.80 -21.60 10.30
C GLN A 238 -2.52 -20.85 10.69
N ASN A 239 -1.36 -21.49 10.57
CA ASN A 239 -0.06 -20.86 10.88
C ASN A 239 0.21 -19.65 9.96
N MET A 240 -0.08 -19.79 8.66
CA MET A 240 0.06 -18.68 7.72
C MET A 240 -0.94 -17.54 7.99
N MET A 241 -2.16 -17.86 8.46
CA MET A 241 -3.14 -16.84 8.87
C MET A 241 -2.64 -16.04 10.07
N GLU A 242 -2.01 -16.70 11.05
CA GLU A 242 -1.42 -16.06 12.23
C GLU A 242 -0.31 -15.09 11.84
N LEU A 243 0.62 -15.52 10.98
CA LEU A 243 1.69 -14.68 10.46
C LEU A 243 1.14 -13.48 9.67
N CYS A 244 0.14 -13.71 8.82
CA CYS A 244 -0.50 -12.64 8.06
C CYS A 244 -1.22 -11.63 8.98
N ASN A 245 -1.89 -12.10 10.03
CA ASN A 245 -2.53 -11.25 11.03
C ASN A 245 -1.51 -10.45 11.84
N GLU A 246 -0.36 -11.04 12.18
CA GLU A 246 0.73 -10.30 12.81
C GLU A 246 1.23 -9.16 11.93
N VAL A 247 1.46 -9.41 10.63
CA VAL A 247 1.85 -8.36 9.67
C VAL A 247 0.77 -7.28 9.57
N ARG A 248 -0.52 -7.64 9.51
CA ARG A 248 -1.62 -6.66 9.51
C ARG A 248 -1.62 -5.78 10.75
N ARG A 249 -1.37 -6.35 11.93
CA ARG A 249 -1.23 -5.58 13.19
C ARG A 249 -0.01 -4.66 13.16
N LEU A 250 1.12 -5.13 12.64
CA LEU A 250 2.33 -4.30 12.49
C LEU A 250 2.09 -3.14 11.51
N LYS A 251 1.44 -3.41 10.38
CA LYS A 251 1.06 -2.41 9.36
C LYS A 251 0.33 -1.20 9.94
N GLN A 252 -0.53 -1.39 10.94
CA GLN A 252 -1.28 -0.31 11.61
C GLN A 252 -0.40 0.70 12.37
N ASN A 253 0.88 0.40 12.61
CA ASN A 253 1.82 1.31 13.28
C ASN A 253 2.45 2.34 12.32
N PHE A 254 2.23 2.18 11.02
CA PHE A 254 2.72 3.08 9.99
C PHE A 254 1.59 3.99 9.50
N ILE A 255 1.91 5.27 9.32
CA ILE A 255 1.07 6.26 8.62
C ILE A 255 0.93 5.86 7.15
N SER A 256 1.99 5.32 6.54
CA SER A 256 2.01 4.85 5.16
C SER A 256 2.76 3.54 5.08
N PHE A 257 2.14 2.55 4.44
CA PHE A 257 2.69 1.22 4.22
C PHE A 257 2.38 0.78 2.80
N GLU A 258 3.42 0.41 2.07
CA GLU A 258 3.33 -0.16 0.72
C GLU A 258 4.14 -1.45 0.71
N ILE A 259 3.62 -2.52 0.10
CA ILE A 259 4.39 -3.76 -0.12
C ILE A 259 4.27 -4.18 -1.57
N ASN A 260 5.43 -4.38 -2.21
CA ASN A 260 5.54 -4.70 -3.62
C ASN A 260 6.41 -5.93 -3.83
N HIS A 261 5.97 -6.77 -4.77
CA HIS A 261 6.81 -7.83 -5.28
C HIS A 261 7.92 -7.26 -6.19
N VAL A 262 9.15 -7.74 -6.01
CA VAL A 262 10.31 -7.42 -6.87
C VAL A 262 10.93 -8.70 -7.40
N ARG A 263 11.66 -8.64 -8.52
CA ARG A 263 12.40 -9.82 -9.00
C ARG A 263 13.56 -10.14 -8.05
N ARG A 264 13.91 -11.42 -7.93
CA ARG A 264 14.91 -11.93 -6.96
C ARG A 264 16.26 -11.22 -7.02
N GLU A 265 16.72 -10.83 -8.22
CA GLU A 265 17.97 -10.09 -8.41
C GLU A 265 17.98 -8.72 -7.72
N TRP A 266 16.82 -8.08 -7.55
CA TRP A 266 16.67 -6.82 -6.82
C TRP A 266 16.51 -7.03 -5.31
N ASN A 267 16.41 -8.28 -4.86
CA ASN A 267 16.26 -8.65 -3.45
C ASN A 267 17.49 -9.37 -2.87
N ALA A 268 18.60 -9.40 -3.62
CA ALA A 268 19.79 -10.17 -3.28
C ALA A 268 20.41 -9.83 -1.89
N ALA A 269 20.21 -8.60 -1.40
CA ALA A 269 20.71 -8.22 -0.09
C ALA A 269 19.94 -8.91 1.05
N ALA A 270 18.61 -9.01 0.96
CA ALA A 270 17.79 -9.70 1.95
C ALA A 270 17.99 -11.23 1.86
N ASP A 271 18.14 -11.78 0.64
CA ASP A 271 18.46 -13.21 0.43
C ASP A 271 19.77 -13.61 1.11
N ARG A 272 20.81 -12.77 1.00
CA ARG A 272 22.06 -13.01 1.73
C ARG A 272 21.83 -13.04 3.24
N GLN A 273 21.04 -12.12 3.78
CA GLN A 273 20.73 -12.10 5.22
C GLN A 273 19.92 -13.33 5.65
N ALA A 274 18.96 -13.77 4.84
CA ALA A 274 18.20 -14.98 5.13
C ALA A 274 19.10 -16.24 5.15
N ASN A 275 20.04 -16.34 4.21
CA ASN A 275 21.03 -17.41 4.20
C ASN A 275 22.01 -17.35 5.40
N VAL A 276 22.42 -16.14 5.84
CA VAL A 276 23.17 -15.98 7.10
C VAL A 276 22.33 -16.48 8.29
N GLY A 277 21.04 -16.14 8.32
CA GLY A 277 20.10 -16.58 9.36
C GLY A 277 20.05 -18.10 9.55
N ILE A 278 20.18 -18.89 8.48
CA ILE A 278 20.22 -20.38 8.55
C ILE A 278 21.37 -20.89 9.44
N THR A 279 22.45 -20.12 9.55
CA THR A 279 23.62 -20.50 10.36
C THR A 279 23.44 -20.19 11.85
N LEU A 280 22.47 -19.33 12.20
CA LEU A 280 22.20 -18.92 13.57
C LEU A 280 21.42 -20.01 14.35
N ALA A 281 21.49 -19.93 15.68
CA ALA A 281 20.62 -20.72 16.56
C ALA A 281 19.16 -20.28 16.39
N SER A 282 18.21 -21.20 16.61
CA SER A 282 16.78 -20.88 16.53
C SER A 282 16.42 -19.77 17.53
N GLY A 283 15.76 -18.71 17.05
CA GLY A 283 15.38 -17.52 17.81
C GLY A 283 16.50 -16.49 17.99
N ALA A 284 17.74 -16.77 17.57
CA ALA A 284 18.81 -15.79 17.61
C ALA A 284 18.62 -14.75 16.50
N VAL A 285 18.67 -13.48 16.87
CA VAL A 285 18.60 -12.34 15.95
C VAL A 285 19.95 -11.62 15.95
N SER A 286 20.47 -11.31 14.77
CA SER A 286 21.66 -10.48 14.58
C SER A 286 21.30 -9.22 13.80
N GLU A 287 21.97 -8.12 14.15
CA GLU A 287 21.85 -6.80 13.55
C GLU A 287 23.24 -6.32 13.15
N GLU A 288 23.41 -5.98 11.87
CA GLU A 288 24.57 -5.29 11.35
C GLU A 288 24.12 -3.88 10.95
N ARG A 289 24.65 -2.85 11.62
CA ARG A 289 24.34 -1.45 11.28
C ARG A 289 25.09 -1.05 10.03
N GLY A 290 24.42 -0.30 9.15
CA GLY A 290 25.10 0.33 8.02
C GLY A 290 25.93 1.53 8.47
N ASP A 291 26.97 1.85 7.69
CA ASP A 291 27.77 3.06 7.87
C ASP A 291 26.90 4.28 7.51
N ILE A 292 26.66 5.14 8.50
CA ILE A 292 25.78 6.31 8.40
C ILE A 292 26.59 7.55 8.04
#